data_AF-A0AA91DEN9-F1
#
_entry.id   AF-A0AA91DEN9-F1
#
_cell.length_a   1.000
_cell.length_b   1.000
_cell.length_c   1.000
_cell.angle_alpha   90.00
_cell.angle_beta   90.00
_cell.angle_gamma   90.00
#
_symmetry.space_group_name_H-M   'P 1'
#
loop_
_entity.id
_entity.type
_entity.pdbx_description
1 polymer ?
#
loop_
_entity_poly.entity_id
_entity_poly.type
_entity_poly.pdbx_seq_one_letter_code
_entity_poly.pdbx_strand_id
1 'polypeptide(L)' 'MQRNFRPGAPKKQLEALFDDLLRHDGFGDLRVEIRLLKRGQKEVIIYCGKQYRYVVDVPPRDALAAASASGPAQPP' A
#
# COMPACT_ATOMS: atom_id res chain seq x y z
N MET A 1 -8.70 11.03 -17.88
CA MET A 1 -9.04 9.62 -17.59
C MET A 1 -7.77 8.76 -17.57
N GLN A 2 -7.00 8.73 -16.48
CA GLN A 2 -5.85 7.81 -16.35
C GLN A 2 -5.97 7.07 -15.01
N ARG A 3 -6.37 5.80 -15.08
CA ARG A 3 -6.46 4.87 -13.95
C ARG A 3 -5.33 3.85 -14.09
N ASN A 4 -4.09 4.30 -13.90
CA ASN A 4 -2.95 3.40 -13.73
C ASN A 4 -2.93 2.92 -12.28
N PHE A 5 -3.85 2.02 -11.93
CA PHE A 5 -3.82 1.34 -10.65
C PHE A 5 -2.79 0.22 -10.73
N ARG A 6 -1.56 0.50 -10.29
CA ARG A 6 -0.56 -0.57 -10.12
C ARG A 6 -0.79 -1.30 -8.81
N PRO A 7 -0.93 -2.64 -8.82
CA PRO A 7 -0.70 -3.42 -7.61
C PRO A 7 0.78 -3.26 -7.24
N GLY A 8 1.05 -2.86 -6.00
CA GLY A 8 2.41 -2.57 -5.56
C GLY A 8 2.46 -2.24 -4.08
N ALA A 9 3.67 -2.15 -3.54
CA ALA A 9 3.91 -1.81 -2.14
C ALA A 9 3.92 -0.27 -1.96
N PRO A 10 2.82 0.37 -1.49
CA PRO A 10 2.79 1.82 -1.29
C PRO A 10 3.81 2.28 -0.24
N LYS A 11 4.21 1.38 0.68
CA LYS A 11 5.23 1.63 1.70
C LYS A 11 6.57 2.08 1.10
N LYS A 12 7.13 1.29 0.18
CA LYS A 12 8.43 1.62 -0.45
C LYS A 12 8.39 2.96 -1.17
N GLN A 13 7.27 3.26 -1.84
CA GLN A 13 7.15 4.54 -2.52
C GLN A 13 6.99 5.72 -1.56
N LEU A 14 6.25 5.53 -0.47
CA LEU A 14 6.15 6.53 0.58
C LEU A 14 7.50 6.81 1.22
N GLU A 15 8.27 5.76 1.54
CA GLU A 15 9.63 5.88 2.07
C GLU A 15 10.55 6.64 1.11
N ALA A 16 10.52 6.30 -0.18
CA ALA A 16 11.33 7.00 -1.19
C ALA A 16 10.93 8.49 -1.31
N LEU A 17 9.63 8.79 -1.38
CA LEU A 17 9.12 10.16 -1.46
C LEU A 17 9.44 10.95 -0.19
N PHE A 18 9.38 10.31 0.97
CA PHE A 18 9.69 10.92 2.26
C PHE A 18 11.19 11.22 2.39
N ASP A 19 12.07 10.31 1.97
CA ASP A 19 13.51 10.52 1.94
C ASP A 19 13.91 11.65 0.97
N ASP A 20 13.26 11.71 -0.19
CA ASP A 20 13.44 12.78 -1.18
C ASP A 20 13.00 14.14 -0.60
N LEU A 21 11.85 14.19 0.08
CA LEU A 21 11.39 15.38 0.81
C LEU A 21 12.37 15.80 1.91
N LEU A 22 12.92 14.83 2.64
CA LEU A 22 13.89 15.08 3.72
C LEU A 22 15.20 15.69 3.20
N ARG A 23 15.62 15.28 1.99
CA ARG A 23 16.85 15.77 1.34
C ARG A 23 16.67 17.12 0.66
N HIS A 24 15.43 17.52 0.40
CA HIS A 24 15.14 18.83 -0.14
C HIS A 24 15.10 19.87 0.99
N ASP A 25 16.03 20.84 0.96
CA ASP A 25 16.08 22.03 1.83
C ASP A 25 14.97 23.04 1.47
N GLY A 26 13.71 22.60 1.48
CA GLY A 26 12.55 23.39 1.07
C GLY A 26 11.26 22.97 1.77
N PHE A 27 10.12 23.54 1.35
CA PHE A 27 8.80 23.16 1.84
C PHE A 27 8.22 22.04 0.97
N GLY A 28 8.02 20.86 1.55
CA GLY A 28 7.36 19.73 0.92
C GLY A 28 6.09 19.34 1.67
N ASP A 29 4.97 19.24 0.93
CA ASP A 29 3.70 18.71 1.45
C ASP A 29 3.56 17.24 1.04
N LEU A 30 3.43 16.37 2.03
CA LEU A 30 3.17 14.94 1.85
C LEU A 30 1.82 14.60 2.48
N ARG A 31 0.84 14.25 1.64
CA ARG A 31 -0.49 13.85 2.11
C ARG A 31 -0.79 12.42 1.70
N VAL A 32 -1.22 11.60 2.65
CA VAL A 32 -1.63 10.22 2.38
C VAL A 32 -3.11 10.07 2.72
N GLU A 33 -3.92 9.67 1.75
CA GLU A 33 -5.33 9.31 1.94
C GLU A 33 -5.51 7.81 1.74
N ILE A 34 -6.24 7.18 2.65
CA ILE A 34 -6.58 5.75 2.55
C ILE A 34 -8.10 5.64 2.44
N ARG A 35 -8.59 5.12 1.32
CA ARG A 35 -10.00 4.86 1.06
C ARG A 35 -10.28 3.37 1.10
N LEU A 36 -11.21 2.96 1.95
CA LEU A 36 -11.69 1.58 1.99
C LEU A 36 -12.74 1.38 0.88
N LEU A 37 -12.51 0.42 -0.02
CA LEU A 37 -13.44 0.05 -1.08
C LEU A 37 -14.25 -1.21 -0.71
N LYS A 38 -15.37 -1.42 -1.41
CA LYS A 38 -16.39 -2.45 -1.11
C LYS A 38 -15.99 -3.92 -1.40
N ARG A 39 -14.70 -4.27 -1.51
CA ARG A 39 -14.25 -5.64 -1.87
C ARG A 39 -12.99 -6.13 -1.13
N GLY A 40 -12.66 -5.54 0.03
CA GLY A 40 -11.38 -5.82 0.70
C GLY A 40 -10.19 -5.08 0.09
N GLN A 41 -10.42 -4.34 -1.00
CA GLN A 41 -9.46 -3.42 -1.57
C GLN A 41 -9.40 -2.13 -0.76
N LYS A 42 -8.18 -1.64 -0.56
CA LYS A 42 -7.89 -0.33 -0.01
C LYS A 42 -7.20 0.47 -1.10
N GLU A 43 -7.74 1.64 -1.41
CA GLU A 43 -7.08 2.61 -2.26
C GLU A 43 -6.21 3.51 -1.37
N VAL A 44 -4.93 3.63 -1.71
CA VAL A 44 -3.96 4.51 -1.05
C VAL A 44 -3.55 5.58 -2.05
N ILE A 45 -3.82 6.83 -1.71
CA ILE A 45 -3.53 7.99 -2.53
C ILE A 45 -2.44 8.78 -1.82
N ILE A 46 -1.34 9.07 -2.51
CA ILE A 46 -0.22 9.83 -1.97
C ILE A 46 -0.08 11.10 -2.82
N TYR A 47 -0.10 12.25 -2.17
CA TYR A 47 0.15 13.55 -2.78
C TYR A 47 1.53 14.03 -2.33
N CYS A 48 2.39 14.27 -3.30
CA CYS A 48 3.76 14.75 -3.11
C CYS A 48 4.17 15.53 -4.37
N GLY A 49 3.57 16.71 -4.60
CA GLY A 49 3.68 17.48 -5.85
C GLY A 49 2.98 16.86 -7.08
N LYS A 50 2.84 15.54 -7.11
CA LYS A 50 2.02 14.76 -8.05
C LYS A 50 1.13 13.77 -7.29
N GLN A 51 0.01 13.40 -7.89
CA GLN A 51 -0.94 12.45 -7.29
C GLN A 51 -0.59 11.02 -7.69
N TYR A 52 -0.16 10.22 -6.74
CA TYR A 52 0.08 8.78 -6.90
C TYR A 52 -1.10 8.00 -6.32
N ARG A 53 -1.61 7.01 -7.07
CA ARG A 53 -2.76 6.19 -6.65
C ARG A 53 -2.40 4.71 -6.71
N TYR A 54 -2.53 4.05 -5.59
CA TYR A 54 -2.28 2.63 -5.41
C TYR A 54 -3.56 1.94 -4.99
N VAL A 55 -3.82 0.77 -5.56
CA VAL A 55 -4.88 -0.12 -5.08
C VAL A 55 -4.19 -1.32 -4.47
N VAL A 56 -4.39 -1.50 -3.17
CA VAL A 56 -3.88 -2.62 -2.41
C VAL A 56 -5.05 -3.53 -2.11
N ASP A 57 -5.00 -4.75 -2.65
CA ASP A 57 -5.89 -5.81 -2.22
C ASP A 57 -5.38 -6.30 -0.87
N VAL A 58 -6.11 -5.99 0.20
CA VAL A 58 -5.80 -6.52 1.52
C VAL A 58 -6.74 -7.69 1.72
N PRO A 59 -6.26 -8.94 1.64
CA PRO A 59 -7.10 -10.08 1.98
C PRO A 59 -7.63 -9.83 3.39
N PRO A 60 -8.92 -10.11 3.65
CA PRO A 60 -9.48 -9.94 4.99
C PRO A 60 -8.55 -10.62 5.98
N ARG A 61 -8.26 -9.97 7.10
CA ARG A 61 -7.29 -10.43 8.12
C ARG A 61 -7.56 -11.89 8.55
N ASP A 62 -8.80 -12.34 8.37
CA ASP A 62 -9.30 -13.70 8.51
C ASP A 62 -8.59 -14.73 7.60
N ALA A 63 -8.27 -14.38 6.36
CA ALA A 63 -7.60 -15.26 5.41
C ALA A 63 -6.11 -15.49 5.72
N LEU A 64 -5.44 -14.54 6.39
CA LEU A 64 -4.04 -14.69 6.80
C LEU A 64 -3.90 -15.71 7.95
N ALA A 65 -4.94 -15.85 8.78
CA ALA A 65 -5.00 -16.89 9.82
C ALA A 65 -5.13 -18.30 9.20
N ALA A 66 -5.91 -18.45 8.12
CA ALA A 66 -6.10 -19.75 7.46
C ALA A 66 -4.83 -20.26 6.75
N ALA A 67 -4.01 -19.38 6.17
CA ALA A 67 -2.78 -19.78 5.48
C ALA A 67 -1.66 -20.25 6.42
N SER A 68 -1.72 -19.87 7.70
CA SER A 68 -0.71 -20.24 8.70
C SER A 68 -1.02 -21.57 9.40
N ALA A 69 -2.18 -22.18 9.15
CA ALA A 69 -2.67 -23.39 9.83
C ALA A 69 -2.46 -24.69 9.04
N SER A 70 -1.75 -24.67 7.91
CA SER A 70 -1.32 -25.90 7.22
C SER A 70 0.13 -26.23 7.59
N GLY A 71 0.31 -26.73 8.82
CA GLY A 71 1.54 -27.43 9.19
C GLY A 71 1.66 -28.70 8.36
N PRO A 72 2.84 -29.03 7.78
CA PRO A 72 3.01 -30.33 7.15
C PRO A 72 2.99 -31.38 8.25
N ALA A 73 1.88 -32.11 8.36
CA ALA A 73 1.83 -33.36 9.09
C ALA A 73 2.80 -34.32 8.39
N GLN A 74 3.97 -34.52 8.98
CA GLN A 74 4.94 -35.51 8.55
C GLN A 74 4.47 -36.87 9.11
N PRO A 75 4.04 -37.84 8.27
CA PRO A 75 3.71 -39.18 8.75
C PRO A 75 4.99 -40.00 9.01
N PRO A 76 4.93 -41.02 9.89
CA PRO A 76 6.08 -41.73 10.46
C PRO A 76 6.86 -42.59 9.48
#